data_AF-A0A1F9GID6-F1
#
_entry.id   AF-A0A1F9GID6-F1
#
_cell.length_a   1.000
_cell.length_b   1.000
_cell.length_c   1.000
_cell.angle_alpha   90.00
_cell.angle_beta   90.00
_cell.angle_gamma   90.00
#
_symmetry.space_group_name_H-M   'P 1'
#
loop_
_entity.id
_entity.type
_entity.pdbx_description
1 polymer ?
#
loop_
_entity_poly.entity_id
_entity_poly.type
_entity_poly.pdbx_seq_one_letter_code
_entity_poly.pdbx_strand_id
1 'polypeptide(L)'
;MLKFFFDRFSKVVYTLEVLGVLLTAAWVTHWTSFSPLTKVLVVIYVTEYLFLRFCTSKRWYQNAKRYEGIELQFKKAIIPTSYILAITSGVGYFTNSTVLLWIAIVLLAVLLHVNVILLYLHSKDKNPTPVNYYSGNKY
;
A
#
# COMPACT_ATOMS: atom_id res chain seq x y z
N MET A 1 -8.95 21.99 -4.05
CA MET A 1 -9.56 20.91 -3.25
C MET A 1 -9.01 19.51 -3.55
N LEU A 2 -8.85 19.08 -4.82
CA LEU A 2 -8.32 17.72 -5.14
C LEU A 2 -6.95 17.40 -4.52
N LYS A 3 -6.03 18.38 -4.44
CA LYS A 3 -4.71 18.18 -3.80
C LYS A 3 -4.81 17.60 -2.39
N PHE A 4 -5.86 17.91 -1.63
CA PHE A 4 -6.01 17.41 -0.26
C PHE A 4 -6.29 15.89 -0.19
N PHE A 5 -7.04 15.37 -1.16
CA PHE A 5 -7.38 13.94 -1.25
C PHE A 5 -6.26 13.08 -1.83
N PHE A 6 -5.36 13.69 -2.62
CA PHE A 6 -4.29 12.98 -3.33
C PHE A 6 -2.88 13.39 -2.90
N ASP A 7 -2.73 14.23 -1.88
CA ASP A 7 -1.42 14.52 -1.30
C ASP A 7 -0.99 13.33 -0.43
N ARG A 8 0.17 12.77 -0.77
CA ARG A 8 0.81 11.63 -0.09
C ARG A 8 1.11 11.88 1.38
N PHE A 9 1.15 13.14 1.80
CA PHE A 9 1.34 13.57 3.18
C PHE A 9 0.07 14.10 3.83
N SER A 10 -1.08 14.05 3.15
CA SER A 10 -2.32 14.54 3.74
C SER A 10 -2.77 13.65 4.90
N LYS A 11 -3.39 14.31 5.89
CA LYS A 11 -4.01 13.60 7.01
C LYS A 11 -5.14 12.67 6.55
N VAL A 12 -5.78 12.96 5.41
CA VAL A 12 -6.89 12.17 4.85
C VAL A 12 -6.44 10.76 4.49
N VAL A 13 -5.32 10.63 3.77
CA VAL A 13 -4.81 9.31 3.38
C VAL A 13 -4.47 8.48 4.62
N TYR A 14 -3.88 9.11 5.64
CA TYR A 14 -3.59 8.45 6.90
C TYR A 14 -4.87 8.01 7.65
N THR A 15 -5.88 8.89 7.75
CA THR A 15 -7.16 8.52 8.37
C THR A 15 -7.88 7.41 7.62
N LEU A 16 -7.82 7.39 6.28
CA LEU A 16 -8.38 6.32 5.46
C LEU A 16 -7.62 5.01 5.65
N GLU A 17 -6.30 5.06 5.76
CA GLU A 17 -5.49 3.88 6.08
C GLU A 17 -5.91 3.29 7.43
N VAL A 18 -5.94 4.11 8.47
CA VAL A 18 -6.32 3.68 9.83
C VAL A 18 -7.74 3.13 9.85
N LEU A 19 -8.69 3.84 9.23
CA LEU A 19 -10.08 3.38 9.11
C LEU A 19 -10.15 2.03 8.39
N GLY A 20 -9.44 1.89 7.27
CA GLY A 20 -9.36 0.64 6.53
C GLY A 20 -8.84 -0.51 7.38
N VAL A 21 -7.74 -0.32 8.11
CA VAL A 21 -7.18 -1.33 9.01
C VAL A 21 -8.16 -1.72 10.12
N LEU A 22 -8.83 -0.74 10.74
CA LEU A 22 -9.81 -1.01 11.79
C LEU A 22 -11.02 -1.79 11.24
N LEU A 23 -11.50 -1.43 10.05
CA LEU A 23 -12.58 -2.15 9.38
C LEU A 23 -12.15 -3.55 8.97
N THR A 24 -10.91 -3.75 8.51
CA THR A 24 -10.39 -5.10 8.23
C THR A 24 -10.35 -5.93 9.50
N ALA A 25 -9.86 -5.37 10.61
CA ALA A 25 -9.79 -6.06 11.89
C ALA A 25 -11.19 -6.44 12.40
N ALA A 26 -12.15 -5.50 12.33
CA ALA A 26 -13.54 -5.75 12.66
C ALA A 26 -14.16 -6.82 11.76
N TRP A 27 -13.90 -6.77 10.45
CA TRP A 27 -14.39 -7.76 9.49
C TRP A 27 -13.86 -9.16 9.80
N VAL A 28 -12.58 -9.28 10.14
CA VAL A 28 -11.96 -10.56 10.53
C VAL A 28 -12.58 -11.14 11.81
N THR A 29 -13.25 -10.36 12.67
CA THR A 29 -13.97 -10.95 13.82
C THR A 29 -15.11 -11.88 13.39
N HIS A 30 -15.63 -11.71 12.17
CA HIS A 30 -16.63 -12.61 11.57
C HIS A 30 -16.02 -13.86 10.92
N TRP A 31 -14.74 -14.18 11.17
CA TRP A 31 -13.97 -15.26 10.53
C TRP A 31 -14.70 -16.60 10.44
N THR A 32 -15.44 -16.98 11.47
CA THR A 32 -16.16 -18.27 11.53
C THR A 32 -17.28 -18.36 10.50
N SER A 33 -17.89 -17.24 10.11
CA SER A 33 -18.93 -17.17 9.08
C SER A 33 -18.40 -17.16 7.64
N PHE A 34 -17.09 -17.00 7.46
CA PHE A 34 -16.51 -16.94 6.11
C PHE A 34 -16.43 -18.30 5.45
N SER A 35 -16.73 -18.33 4.15
CA SER A 35 -16.40 -19.47 3.30
C SER A 35 -14.89 -19.73 3.29
N PRO A 36 -14.43 -20.98 3.07
CA PRO A 36 -13.01 -21.29 2.98
C PRO A 36 -12.26 -20.43 1.95
N LEU A 37 -12.88 -20.16 0.80
CA LEU A 37 -12.30 -19.30 -0.23
C LEU A 37 -12.13 -17.87 0.27
N THR A 38 -13.15 -17.29 0.91
CA THR A 38 -13.09 -15.93 1.47
C THR A 38 -11.97 -15.81 2.49
N LYS A 39 -11.75 -16.82 3.33
CA LYS A 39 -10.64 -16.84 4.30
C LYS A 39 -9.28 -16.73 3.61
N VAL A 40 -9.05 -17.53 2.57
CA VAL A 40 -7.80 -17.49 1.79
C VAL A 40 -7.61 -16.11 1.14
N LEU A 41 -8.66 -15.56 0.54
CA LEU A 41 -8.60 -14.25 -0.09
C LEU A 41 -8.32 -13.13 0.93
N VAL A 42 -8.92 -13.17 2.13
CA VAL A 42 -8.65 -12.20 3.20
C VAL A 42 -7.17 -12.27 3.62
N VAL A 43 -6.61 -13.47 3.73
CA VAL A 43 -5.19 -13.65 4.07
C VAL A 43 -4.29 -13.06 2.97
N ILE A 44 -4.57 -13.33 1.70
CA ILE A 44 -3.82 -12.76 0.57
C ILE A 44 -3.91 -11.23 0.62
N TYR A 45 -5.11 -10.68 0.72
CA TYR A 45 -5.38 -9.25 0.79
C TYR A 45 -4.63 -8.55 1.93
N VAL A 46 -4.67 -9.10 3.14
CA VAL A 46 -3.94 -8.57 4.30
C VAL A 46 -2.43 -8.66 4.07
N THR A 47 -1.94 -9.76 3.50
CA THR A 47 -0.52 -9.96 3.23
C THR A 47 0.01 -8.95 2.21
N GLU A 48 -0.73 -8.68 1.13
CA GLU A 48 -0.37 -7.67 0.14
C GLU A 48 -0.31 -6.27 0.77
N TYR A 49 -1.32 -5.91 1.58
CA TYR A 49 -1.30 -4.65 2.32
C TYR A 49 -0.07 -4.53 3.23
N LEU A 50 0.23 -5.58 4.03
CA LEU A 50 1.37 -5.59 4.93
C LEU A 50 2.70 -5.45 4.17
N PHE A 51 2.83 -6.11 3.02
CA PHE A 51 4.01 -5.98 2.16
C PHE A 51 4.18 -4.54 1.64
N LEU A 52 3.11 -3.93 1.12
CA LEU A 52 3.12 -2.53 0.67
C LEU A 52 3.47 -1.60 1.83
N ARG A 53 2.91 -1.85 3.03
CA ARG A 53 3.21 -1.08 4.22
C ARG A 53 4.67 -1.24 4.66
N PHE A 54 5.21 -2.44 4.61
CA PHE A 54 6.62 -2.70 4.88
C PHE A 54 7.54 -1.90 3.93
N CYS A 55 7.25 -1.93 2.63
CA CYS A 55 8.00 -1.17 1.62
C CYS A 55 8.04 0.33 1.94
N THR A 56 6.95 0.90 2.44
CA THR A 56 6.87 2.34 2.77
C THR A 56 7.46 2.72 4.12
N SER A 57 7.49 1.76 5.05
CA SER A 57 7.92 2.00 6.43
C SER A 57 9.43 1.80 6.60
N LYS A 58 10.02 0.89 5.84
CA LYS A 58 11.46 0.67 5.83
C LYS A 58 12.19 1.86 5.21
N ARG A 59 13.30 2.27 5.84
CA ARG A 59 14.25 3.23 5.25
C ARG A 59 15.21 2.46 4.37
N TRP A 60 15.14 2.71 3.07
CA TRP A 60 15.94 2.06 2.03
C TRP A 60 17.26 2.79 1.81
N TYR A 61 17.28 4.11 2.01
CA TYR A 61 18.50 4.92 1.93
C TYR A 61 18.83 5.57 3.28
N GLN A 62 19.92 5.12 3.92
CA GLN A 62 20.36 5.70 5.20
C GLN A 62 20.99 7.10 5.02
N ASN A 63 21.64 7.33 3.88
CA ASN A 63 22.39 8.56 3.58
C ASN A 63 21.57 9.64 2.86
N ALA A 64 20.28 9.39 2.60
CA ALA A 64 19.38 10.31 1.90
C ALA A 64 18.25 10.79 2.82
N LYS A 65 17.55 11.87 2.44
CA LYS A 65 16.35 12.29 3.17
C LYS A 65 15.24 11.27 2.93
N ARG A 66 14.34 11.14 3.91
CA ARG A 66 13.24 10.20 3.80
C ARG A 66 12.32 10.55 2.63
N TYR A 67 11.85 9.53 1.93
CA TYR A 67 11.02 9.67 0.72
C TYR A 67 11.76 10.21 -0.52
N GLU A 68 13.05 9.92 -0.65
CA GLU A 68 13.84 10.10 -1.87
C GLU A 68 14.05 8.77 -2.62
N GLY A 69 14.32 8.83 -3.93
CA GLY A 69 14.48 7.65 -4.78
C GLY A 69 13.24 6.74 -4.81
N ILE A 70 13.43 5.43 -4.67
CA ILE A 70 12.33 4.44 -4.67
C ILE A 70 11.35 4.65 -3.50
N GLU A 71 11.80 5.24 -2.37
CA GLU A 71 10.94 5.48 -1.21
C GLU A 71 9.77 6.41 -1.56
N LEU A 72 9.99 7.34 -2.50
CA LEU A 72 8.94 8.23 -2.98
C LEU A 72 7.84 7.45 -3.70
N GLN A 73 8.20 6.45 -4.50
CA GLN A 73 7.24 5.63 -5.25
C GLN A 73 6.46 4.74 -4.29
N PHE A 74 7.14 4.12 -3.32
CA PHE A 74 6.48 3.39 -2.24
C PHE A 74 5.47 4.28 -1.51
N LYS A 75 5.85 5.51 -1.14
CA LYS A 75 4.95 6.45 -0.47
C LYS A 75 3.76 6.86 -1.34
N LYS A 76 3.92 6.97 -2.66
CA LYS A 76 2.80 7.23 -3.59
C LYS A 76 1.84 6.04 -3.68
N ALA A 77 2.36 4.81 -3.67
CA ALA A 77 1.55 3.60 -3.71
C ALA A 77 0.61 3.45 -2.50
N ILE A 78 0.95 4.07 -1.35
CA ILE A 78 0.07 4.06 -0.17
C ILE A 78 -1.26 4.75 -0.42
N ILE A 79 -1.31 5.79 -1.25
CA ILE A 79 -2.57 6.51 -1.51
C ILE A 79 -3.63 5.55 -2.05
N PRO A 80 -3.47 4.92 -3.24
CA PRO A 80 -4.47 3.99 -3.74
C PRO A 80 -4.66 2.78 -2.81
N THR A 81 -3.60 2.31 -2.15
CA THR A 81 -3.68 1.21 -1.17
C THR A 81 -4.65 1.55 -0.03
N SER A 82 -4.58 2.75 0.54
CA SER A 82 -5.47 3.18 1.63
C SER A 82 -6.93 3.30 1.17
N TYR A 83 -7.18 3.78 -0.05
CA TYR A 83 -8.53 3.83 -0.61
C TYR A 83 -9.09 2.43 -0.86
N ILE A 84 -8.32 1.53 -1.49
CA ILE A 84 -8.71 0.13 -1.68
C ILE A 84 -8.99 -0.52 -0.32
N LEU A 85 -8.12 -0.27 0.67
CA LEU A 85 -8.26 -0.83 2.02
C LEU A 85 -9.57 -0.42 2.68
N ALA A 86 -9.86 0.89 2.71
CA ALA A 86 -11.04 1.45 3.33
C ALA A 86 -12.34 1.01 2.63
N ILE A 87 -12.39 1.07 1.31
CA ILE A 87 -13.59 0.72 0.53
C ILE A 87 -13.87 -0.77 0.64
N THR A 88 -12.88 -1.62 0.39
CA THR A 88 -13.06 -3.08 0.41
C THR A 88 -13.38 -3.57 1.81
N SER A 89 -12.71 -3.07 2.84
CA SER A 89 -12.98 -3.49 4.23
C SER A 89 -14.32 -2.97 4.73
N GLY A 90 -14.70 -1.73 4.38
CA GLY A 90 -16.00 -1.17 4.75
C GLY A 90 -17.16 -1.94 4.12
N VAL A 91 -17.14 -2.12 2.80
CA VAL A 91 -18.19 -2.88 2.11
C VAL A 91 -18.14 -4.37 2.49
N GLY A 92 -16.93 -4.93 2.63
CA GLY A 92 -16.71 -6.30 3.06
C GLY A 92 -17.33 -6.59 4.41
N TYR A 93 -17.15 -5.69 5.39
CA TYR A 93 -17.76 -5.81 6.71
C TYR A 93 -19.28 -5.97 6.68
N PHE A 94 -19.98 -5.17 5.85
CA PHE A 94 -21.45 -5.21 5.80
C PHE A 94 -22.02 -6.30 4.89
N THR A 95 -21.30 -6.68 3.83
CA THR A 95 -21.86 -7.53 2.75
C THR A 95 -21.19 -8.88 2.61
N ASN A 96 -20.02 -9.08 3.22
CA ASN A 96 -19.14 -10.23 2.99
C ASN A 96 -18.87 -10.52 1.50
N SER A 97 -18.83 -9.47 0.67
CA SER A 97 -18.69 -9.61 -0.78
C SER A 97 -17.32 -10.16 -1.19
N THR A 98 -17.29 -11.42 -1.63
CA THR A 98 -16.10 -12.08 -2.18
C THR A 98 -15.63 -11.45 -3.49
N VAL A 99 -16.54 -10.92 -4.31
CA VAL A 99 -16.21 -10.31 -5.61
C VAL A 99 -15.39 -9.04 -5.41
N LEU A 100 -15.77 -8.19 -4.45
CA LEU A 100 -15.03 -6.97 -4.15
C LEU A 100 -13.62 -7.28 -3.63
N LEU A 101 -13.48 -8.34 -2.84
CA LEU A 101 -12.20 -8.80 -2.33
C LEU A 101 -11.26 -9.26 -3.46
N TRP A 102 -11.79 -9.99 -4.44
CA TRP A 102 -11.04 -10.36 -5.66
C TRP A 102 -10.53 -9.13 -6.42
N ILE A 103 -11.40 -8.16 -6.67
CA ILE A 103 -11.02 -6.91 -7.36
C ILE A 103 -9.92 -6.20 -6.59
N ALA A 104 -10.05 -6.11 -5.26
CA ALA A 104 -9.07 -5.47 -4.40
C ALA A 104 -7.69 -6.15 -4.47
N ILE A 105 -7.66 -7.48 -4.41
CA ILE A 105 -6.42 -8.26 -4.53
C ILE A 105 -5.75 -8.01 -5.89
N VAL A 106 -6.50 -8.04 -6.99
CA VAL A 106 -5.92 -7.78 -8.32
C VAL A 106 -5.31 -6.37 -8.40
N LEU A 107 -5.99 -5.36 -7.85
CA LEU A 107 -5.48 -3.99 -7.83
C LEU A 107 -4.23 -3.85 -6.95
N LEU A 108 -4.22 -4.48 -5.77
CA LEU A 108 -3.06 -4.47 -4.88
C LEU A 108 -1.89 -5.27 -5.47
N ALA A 109 -2.15 -6.38 -6.15
CA ALA A 109 -1.14 -7.18 -6.85
C ALA A 109 -0.41 -6.37 -7.92
N VAL A 110 -1.10 -5.48 -8.66
CA VAL A 110 -0.46 -4.56 -9.61
C VAL A 110 0.51 -3.61 -8.89
N LEU A 111 0.08 -3.01 -7.78
CA LEU A 111 0.95 -2.13 -6.98
C LEU A 111 2.13 -2.89 -6.38
N LEU A 112 1.89 -4.11 -5.91
CA LEU A 112 2.91 -5.00 -5.35
C LEU A 112 3.95 -5.36 -6.42
N HIS A 113 3.51 -5.71 -7.63
CA HIS A 113 4.38 -6.05 -8.74
C HIS A 113 5.34 -4.90 -9.08
N VAL A 114 4.82 -3.67 -9.18
CA VAL A 114 5.66 -2.47 -9.39
C VAL A 114 6.67 -2.30 -8.25
N ASN A 115 6.25 -2.46 -7.00
CA ASN A 115 7.14 -2.34 -5.86
C ASN A 115 8.24 -3.42 -5.85
N VAL A 116 7.91 -4.66 -6.22
CA VAL A 116 8.87 -5.76 -6.35
C VAL A 116 9.91 -5.45 -7.43
N ILE A 117 9.50 -4.92 -8.59
CA ILE A 117 10.43 -4.48 -9.64
C ILE A 117 11.39 -3.41 -9.10
N LEU A 118 10.87 -2.40 -8.38
CA LEU A 118 11.70 -1.34 -7.80
C LEU A 118 12.70 -1.89 -6.77
N LEU A 119 12.29 -2.85 -5.95
CA LEU A 119 13.18 -3.53 -4.99
C LEU A 119 14.25 -4.34 -5.68
N TYR A 120 13.89 -5.06 -6.75
CA TYR A 120 14.84 -5.80 -7.57
C TYR A 120 15.89 -4.86 -8.16
N LEU A 121 15.45 -3.78 -8.82
CA LEU A 121 16.35 -2.78 -9.39
C LEU A 121 17.26 -2.15 -8.32
N HIS A 122 16.69 -1.78 -7.17
CA HIS A 122 17.45 -1.24 -6.05
C HIS A 122 18.52 -2.21 -5.53
N SER A 123 18.21 -3.51 -5.46
CA SER A 123 19.19 -4.52 -5.02
C SER A 123 20.32 -4.76 -6.03
N LYS A 124 20.09 -4.46 -7.31
CA LYS A 124 21.07 -4.60 -8.39
C LYS A 124 21.89 -3.34 -8.60
N ASP A 125 21.41 -2.20 -8.13
CA ASP A 125 22.13 -0.94 -8.24
C ASP A 125 23.33 -0.92 -7.28
N LYS A 126 24.53 -1.02 -7.86
CA LYS A 126 25.82 -0.93 -7.16
C LYS A 126 26.43 0.46 -7.27
N ASN A 127 25.75 1.41 -7.90
CA ASN A 127 26.30 2.73 -8.15
C ASN A 127 26.38 3.52 -6.84
N PRO A 128 27.55 4.05 -6.44
CA PRO A 128 27.69 4.86 -5.24
C PRO A 128 27.14 6.28 -5.40
N THR A 129 26.55 6.63 -6.55
CA THR A 129 26.00 7.97 -6.78
C THR A 129 24.90 8.31 -5.76
N PRO A 130 24.87 9.55 -5.26
CA PRO A 130 23.82 9.98 -4.34
C PRO A 130 22.43 9.85 -4.96
N VAL A 131 21.44 9.51 -4.13
CA VAL A 131 20.04 9.43 -4.55
C VAL A 131 19.60 10.77 -5.13
N ASN A 132 18.90 10.75 -6.27
CA ASN A 132 18.44 11.95 -6.99
C ASN A 132 19.56 12.91 -7.46
N TYR A 133 20.82 12.45 -7.58
CA TYR A 133 21.94 13.29 -8.04
C TYR A 133 21.65 14.02 -9.37
N TYR A 134 21.08 13.33 -10.36
CA TYR A 134 20.78 13.91 -11.68
C TYR A 134 19.45 14.68 -11.76
N SER A 135 18.54 14.48 -10.81
CA SER A 135 17.22 15.12 -10.76
C SER A 135 17.15 16.28 -9.76
N GLY A 136 18.22 16.51 -8.99
CA GLY A 136 18.33 17.56 -7.98
C GLY A 136 18.54 18.98 -8.49
N ASN A 137 18.46 19.22 -9.81
CA ASN A 137 18.49 20.58 -10.35
C ASN A 137 17.24 21.34 -9.88
N LYS A 138 17.43 22.13 -8.82
CA LYS A 138 16.52 23.18 -8.38
C LYS A 138 16.44 24.23 -9.48
N TYR A 139 15.41 24.14 -10.31
CA TYR A 139 14.79 25.32 -10.92
C TYR A 139 13.53 25.64 -10.13
#